data_AF-A0A8U7P954-F1
#
_entry.id   AF-A0A8U7P954-F1
#
_cell.length_a   1.000
_cell.length_b   1.000
_cell.length_c   1.000
_cell.angle_alpha   90.00
_cell.angle_beta   90.00
_cell.angle_gamma   90.00
#
_symmetry.space_group_name_H-M   'P 1'
#
loop_
_entity.id
_entity.type
_entity.pdbx_description
1 polymer ?
#
loop_
_entity_poly.entity_id
_entity_poly.type
_entity_poly.pdbx_seq_one_letter_code
_entity_poly.pdbx_strand_id
1 'polypeptide(L)'
;MLVLVVLVLCLVPAEPLTAFPPKFQVGKLNQDVVLRCDTSEQHIYWTLNGDQEPMAELVPEGQSLTILGLDLPATGNYSCWAGSVLLDTTYVVVSGTGEEEINVSCQAESYNGSFHCSWPGPPSAVFRARLTRSDGSVGPWMPVASNHGQFNTSLADPLFCPFGEELHPLQLHLEGLSDTSYLNLSRHFFLRDIVRPDPPQELTLQQRGEQLHLAWAPPASWPLPKSYFALLYHLQYELHNGTQVEQFMEGAEETPVQAGARRVRISCRDPYTPPAWSPWSAWMDLSAPQ
;
A
#
# COMPACT_ATOMS: atom_id res chain seq x y z
N MET A 1 -36.01 -21.67 -48.19
CA MET A 1 -35.62 -21.73 -46.77
C MET A 1 -34.36 -20.91 -46.61
N LEU A 2 -34.41 -19.81 -45.85
CA LEU A 2 -33.25 -18.96 -45.57
C LEU A 2 -32.36 -19.70 -44.56
N VAL A 3 -31.10 -19.97 -44.91
CA VAL A 3 -30.12 -20.53 -43.98
C VAL A 3 -29.56 -19.37 -43.16
N LEU A 4 -29.90 -19.35 -41.87
CA LEU A 4 -29.35 -18.40 -40.91
C LEU A 4 -27.94 -18.88 -40.53
N VAL A 5 -26.90 -18.23 -41.05
CA VAL A 5 -25.52 -18.47 -40.60
C VAL A 5 -25.34 -17.69 -39.30
N VAL A 6 -25.39 -18.38 -38.17
CA VAL A 6 -25.06 -17.81 -36.87
C VAL A 6 -23.54 -17.74 -36.79
N LEU A 7 -23.00 -16.53 -36.94
CA LEU A 7 -21.60 -16.24 -36.66
C LEU A 7 -21.42 -16.26 -35.14
N VAL A 8 -20.82 -17.32 -34.61
CA VAL A 8 -20.42 -17.37 -33.20
C VAL A 8 -19.10 -16.59 -33.11
N LEU A 9 -19.17 -15.33 -32.65
CA LEU A 9 -17.97 -14.61 -32.21
C LEU A 9 -17.46 -15.28 -30.93
N CYS A 10 -16.42 -16.10 -31.07
CA CYS A 10 -15.58 -16.48 -29.95
C CYS A 10 -14.75 -15.25 -29.55
N LEU A 11 -15.27 -14.44 -28.63
CA LEU A 11 -14.44 -13.46 -27.93
C LEU A 11 -13.45 -14.27 -27.08
N VAL A 12 -12.21 -14.36 -27.54
CA VAL A 12 -11.12 -14.81 -26.68
C VAL A 12 -11.02 -13.74 -25.58
N PRO A 13 -11.30 -14.06 -24.30
CA PRO A 13 -11.20 -13.07 -23.25
C PRO A 13 -9.74 -12.60 -23.20
N ALA A 14 -9.55 -11.27 -23.26
CA ALA A 14 -8.25 -10.68 -22.98
C ALA A 14 -7.76 -11.22 -21.63
N GLU A 15 -6.53 -11.73 -21.59
CA GLU A 15 -5.96 -12.20 -20.33
C GLU A 15 -5.95 -11.03 -19.34
N PRO A 16 -6.53 -11.20 -18.14
CA PRO A 16 -6.57 -10.14 -17.16
C PRO A 16 -5.15 -9.73 -16.77
N LEU A 17 -4.95 -8.44 -16.51
CA LEU A 17 -3.67 -7.91 -16.03
C LEU A 17 -3.40 -8.46 -14.63
N THR A 18 -2.58 -9.50 -14.53
CA THR A 18 -2.29 -10.22 -13.27
C THR A 18 -0.99 -9.76 -12.61
N ALA A 19 -0.09 -9.17 -13.38
CA ALA A 19 1.20 -8.68 -12.92
C ALA A 19 1.57 -7.38 -13.65
N PHE A 20 2.49 -6.61 -13.05
CA PHE A 20 3.00 -5.41 -13.69
C PHE A 20 3.84 -5.79 -14.94
N PRO A 21 3.48 -5.31 -16.14
CA PRO A 21 4.13 -5.72 -17.37
C PRO A 21 5.59 -5.22 -17.42
N PRO A 22 6.52 -6.01 -17.99
CA PRO A 22 7.93 -5.64 -18.08
C PRO A 22 8.17 -4.45 -19.01
N LYS A 23 7.34 -4.33 -20.06
CA LYS A 23 7.38 -3.25 -21.05
C LYS A 23 5.98 -2.68 -21.23
N PHE A 24 5.85 -1.37 -21.05
CA PHE A 24 4.60 -0.65 -21.24
C PHE A 24 4.86 0.75 -21.79
N GLN A 25 3.85 1.36 -22.41
CA GLN A 25 3.90 2.70 -22.96
C GLN A 25 2.65 3.48 -22.57
N VAL A 26 2.87 4.68 -22.05
CA VAL A 26 1.79 5.58 -21.62
C VAL A 26 1.55 6.61 -22.73
N GLY A 27 0.34 6.61 -23.28
CA GLY A 27 -0.12 7.60 -24.24
C GLY A 27 -1.07 8.62 -23.63
N LYS A 28 -1.52 9.57 -24.45
CA LYS A 28 -2.59 10.52 -24.10
C LYS A 28 -3.76 10.32 -25.05
N LEU A 29 -4.98 10.58 -24.58
CA LEU A 29 -6.17 10.49 -25.42
C LEU A 29 -6.04 11.35 -26.68
N ASN A 30 -6.47 10.80 -27.81
CA ASN A 30 -6.44 11.43 -29.13
C ASN A 30 -5.04 11.83 -29.63
N GLN A 31 -3.99 11.21 -29.10
CA GLN A 31 -2.62 11.39 -29.59
C GLN A 31 -2.10 10.09 -30.18
N ASP A 32 -1.25 10.23 -31.19
CA ASP A 32 -0.63 9.07 -31.83
C ASP A 32 0.44 8.47 -30.91
N VAL A 33 0.52 7.14 -30.89
CA VAL A 33 1.50 6.39 -30.12
C VAL A 33 2.25 5.47 -31.05
N VAL A 34 3.58 5.57 -31.07
CA VAL A 34 4.44 4.71 -31.88
C VAL A 34 5.06 3.64 -31.00
N LEU A 35 4.77 2.37 -31.31
CA LEU A 35 5.40 1.19 -30.73
C LEU A 35 6.51 0.70 -31.65
N ARG A 36 7.50 0.00 -31.06
CA ARG A 36 8.57 -0.66 -31.81
C ARG A 36 8.78 -2.08 -31.30
N CYS A 37 8.78 -3.04 -32.23
CA CYS A 37 9.08 -4.44 -31.98
C CYS A 37 10.60 -4.62 -31.87
N ASP A 38 11.08 -5.25 -30.81
CA ASP A 38 12.50 -5.56 -30.63
C ASP A 38 12.92 -6.80 -31.46
N THR A 39 13.16 -6.61 -32.75
CA THR A 39 13.49 -7.71 -33.67
C THR A 39 14.32 -7.25 -34.88
N SER A 40 14.99 -8.21 -35.51
CA SER A 40 15.61 -8.05 -36.83
C SER A 40 14.80 -8.66 -37.97
N GLU A 41 13.70 -9.34 -37.65
CA GLU A 41 12.78 -9.93 -38.62
C GLU A 41 12.10 -8.85 -39.48
N GLN A 42 11.95 -9.12 -40.77
CA GLN A 42 11.33 -8.18 -41.72
C GLN A 42 9.82 -8.40 -41.90
N HIS A 43 9.36 -9.63 -41.70
CA HIS A 43 7.97 -10.02 -41.89
C HIS A 43 7.31 -10.21 -40.53
N ILE A 44 6.84 -9.11 -39.96
CA ILE A 44 6.12 -9.13 -38.70
C ILE A 44 4.68 -8.66 -38.88
N TYR A 45 3.81 -9.12 -37.99
CA TYR A 45 2.46 -8.57 -37.84
C TYR A 45 2.18 -8.30 -36.37
N TRP A 46 1.19 -7.45 -36.12
CA TRP A 46 0.80 -7.01 -34.78
C TRP A 46 -0.57 -7.57 -34.42
N THR A 47 -0.78 -7.81 -33.13
CA THR A 47 -2.09 -8.07 -32.54
C THR A 47 -2.34 -7.18 -31.33
N LEU A 48 -3.59 -6.83 -31.08
CA LEU A 48 -4.04 -6.20 -29.84
C LEU A 48 -4.88 -7.20 -29.06
N ASN A 49 -4.43 -7.58 -27.85
CA ASN A 49 -5.10 -8.57 -27.01
C ASN A 49 -5.38 -9.90 -27.75
N GLY A 50 -4.50 -10.25 -28.72
CA GLY A 50 -4.64 -11.44 -29.57
C GLY A 50 -5.46 -11.24 -30.84
N ASP A 51 -6.13 -10.10 -31.02
CA ASP A 51 -6.89 -9.77 -32.21
C ASP A 51 -6.01 -9.14 -33.31
N GLN A 52 -6.14 -9.63 -34.54
CA GLN A 52 -5.43 -9.12 -35.73
C GLN A 52 -6.15 -7.93 -36.38
N GLU A 53 -7.46 -7.80 -36.19
CA GLU A 53 -8.28 -6.72 -36.75
C GLU A 53 -9.03 -5.98 -35.63
N PRO A 54 -8.30 -5.38 -34.66
CA PRO A 54 -8.94 -4.71 -33.55
C PRO A 54 -9.70 -3.46 -34.00
N MET A 55 -10.62 -3.01 -33.15
CA MET A 55 -11.32 -1.73 -33.33
C MET A 55 -10.41 -0.53 -32.97
N ALA A 56 -9.23 -0.45 -33.59
CA ALA A 56 -8.25 0.61 -33.43
C ALA A 56 -7.63 0.95 -34.80
N GLU A 57 -7.32 2.22 -35.04
CA GLU A 57 -6.68 2.65 -36.28
C GLU A 57 -5.15 2.46 -36.17
N LEU A 58 -4.66 1.43 -36.85
CA LEU A 58 -3.28 0.97 -36.75
C LEU A 58 -2.55 1.11 -38.09
N VAL A 59 -1.39 1.79 -38.08
CA VAL A 59 -0.53 1.98 -39.26
C VAL A 59 0.81 1.28 -39.01
N PRO A 60 1.00 0.05 -39.53
CA PRO A 60 2.27 -0.66 -39.41
C PRO A 60 3.30 -0.12 -40.43
N GLU A 61 4.51 0.18 -39.95
CA GLU A 61 5.62 0.66 -40.77
C GLU A 61 6.92 -0.07 -40.40
N GLY A 62 7.24 -1.13 -41.16
CA GLY A 62 8.40 -1.97 -40.90
C GLY A 62 8.31 -2.65 -39.52
N GLN A 63 9.20 -2.26 -38.61
CA GLN A 63 9.24 -2.78 -37.23
C GLN A 63 8.42 -1.94 -36.23
N SER A 64 7.81 -0.85 -36.72
CA SER A 64 7.04 0.08 -35.90
C SER A 64 5.55 -0.06 -36.15
N LEU A 65 4.75 0.29 -35.15
CA LEU A 65 3.30 0.39 -35.24
C LEU A 65 2.86 1.75 -34.72
N THR A 66 2.19 2.54 -35.55
CA THR A 66 1.56 3.79 -35.12
C THR A 66 0.10 3.53 -34.81
N ILE A 67 -0.30 3.76 -33.56
CA ILE A 67 -1.69 3.81 -33.11
C ILE A 67 -2.16 5.25 -33.33
N LEU A 68 -3.09 5.46 -34.26
CA LEU A 68 -3.61 6.79 -34.54
C LEU A 68 -4.67 7.18 -33.51
N GLY A 69 -4.54 8.36 -32.92
CA GLY A 69 -5.52 8.93 -32.00
C GLY A 69 -5.92 7.99 -30.85
N LEU A 70 -4.97 7.61 -30.00
CA LEU A 70 -5.19 6.65 -28.90
C LEU A 70 -6.48 6.91 -28.11
N ASP A 71 -7.32 5.89 -28.00
CA ASP A 71 -8.54 5.87 -27.19
C ASP A 71 -8.56 4.67 -26.24
N LEU A 72 -9.64 4.48 -25.47
CA LEU A 72 -9.73 3.39 -24.49
C LEU A 72 -9.78 1.99 -25.16
N PRO A 73 -10.56 1.74 -26.24
CA PRO A 73 -10.50 0.47 -26.97
C PRO A 73 -9.13 0.11 -27.55
N ALA A 74 -8.31 1.11 -27.90
CA ALA A 74 -6.93 0.91 -28.37
C ALA A 74 -5.91 0.71 -27.23
N THR A 75 -6.34 0.43 -26.00
CA THR A 75 -5.44 0.05 -24.90
C THR A 75 -5.37 -1.47 -24.72
N GLY A 76 -4.29 -1.94 -24.10
CA GLY A 76 -4.07 -3.35 -23.81
C GLY A 76 -2.73 -3.87 -24.31
N ASN A 77 -2.65 -5.18 -24.50
CA ASN A 77 -1.40 -5.86 -24.83
C ASN A 77 -1.18 -5.91 -26.35
N TYR A 78 -0.24 -5.11 -26.85
CA TYR A 78 0.22 -5.17 -28.23
C TYR A 78 1.35 -6.18 -28.35
N SER A 79 1.17 -7.17 -29.22
CA SER A 79 2.15 -8.23 -29.46
C SER A 79 2.60 -8.21 -30.92
N CYS A 80 3.90 -8.28 -31.17
CA CYS A 80 4.43 -8.48 -32.53
C CYS A 80 4.92 -9.92 -32.73
N TRP A 81 4.66 -10.45 -33.92
CA TRP A 81 4.84 -11.85 -34.25
C TRP A 81 5.56 -12.03 -35.58
N ALA A 82 6.41 -13.06 -35.68
CA ALA A 82 6.94 -13.58 -36.94
C ALA A 82 6.41 -15.00 -37.15
N GLY A 83 5.46 -15.17 -38.06
CA GLY A 83 4.73 -16.43 -38.19
C GLY A 83 4.03 -16.77 -36.87
N SER A 84 4.37 -17.90 -36.25
CA SER A 84 3.81 -18.32 -34.96
C SER A 84 4.66 -17.93 -33.74
N VAL A 85 5.75 -17.21 -33.93
CA VAL A 85 6.70 -16.87 -32.86
C VAL A 85 6.40 -15.48 -32.33
N LEU A 86 6.13 -15.38 -31.03
CA LEU A 86 6.02 -14.10 -30.33
C LEU A 86 7.41 -13.48 -30.21
N LEU A 87 7.58 -12.25 -30.71
CA LEU A 87 8.86 -11.56 -30.70
C LEU A 87 8.98 -10.60 -29.51
N ASP A 88 7.96 -9.77 -29.28
CA ASP A 88 7.95 -8.74 -28.25
C ASP A 88 6.52 -8.33 -27.90
N THR A 89 6.33 -7.80 -26.69
CA THR A 89 5.04 -7.34 -26.17
C THR A 89 5.18 -5.97 -25.53
N THR A 90 4.18 -5.12 -25.71
CA THR A 90 4.13 -3.78 -25.10
C THR A 90 2.71 -3.50 -24.64
N TYR A 91 2.54 -3.26 -23.34
CA TYR A 91 1.24 -2.89 -22.79
C TYR A 91 1.00 -1.39 -22.98
N VAL A 92 -0.08 -1.01 -23.66
CA VAL A 92 -0.41 0.39 -23.95
C VAL A 92 -1.58 0.83 -23.09
N VAL A 93 -1.42 1.97 -22.44
CA VAL A 93 -2.40 2.56 -21.54
C VAL A 93 -2.45 4.07 -21.71
N VAL A 94 -3.57 4.65 -21.34
CA VAL A 94 -3.76 6.10 -21.33
C VAL A 94 -3.31 6.66 -19.99
N SER A 95 -2.60 7.79 -20.00
CA SER A 95 -2.30 8.54 -18.77
C SER A 95 -3.61 8.93 -18.09
N GLY A 96 -3.85 8.42 -16.89
CA GLY A 96 -4.98 8.84 -16.06
C GLY A 96 -4.83 10.31 -15.67
N THR A 97 -5.93 11.05 -15.66
CA THR A 97 -5.97 12.46 -15.22
C THR A 97 -6.15 12.61 -13.70
N GLY A 98 -6.21 11.50 -12.96
CA GLY A 98 -6.62 11.44 -11.56
C GLY A 98 -5.50 11.09 -10.59
N GLU A 99 -4.37 11.81 -10.63
CA GLU A 99 -3.35 11.72 -9.55
C GLU A 99 -3.95 12.03 -8.16
N GLU A 100 -5.11 12.72 -8.11
CA GLU A 100 -5.70 13.26 -6.88
C GLU A 100 -6.68 12.33 -6.13
N GLU A 101 -7.07 11.17 -6.66
CA GLU A 101 -8.19 10.39 -6.06
C GLU A 101 -7.78 9.19 -5.19
N ILE A 102 -6.53 8.73 -5.21
CA ILE A 102 -6.12 7.60 -4.37
C ILE A 102 -5.65 8.08 -2.99
N ASN A 103 -6.49 7.82 -1.99
CA ASN A 103 -6.17 8.05 -0.59
C ASN A 103 -5.25 6.94 -0.06
N VAL A 104 -3.95 7.23 -0.06
CA VAL A 104 -2.91 6.33 0.45
C VAL A 104 -2.72 6.58 1.94
N SER A 105 -2.99 5.56 2.75
CA SER A 105 -2.77 5.59 4.19
C SER A 105 -1.52 4.78 4.53
N CYS A 106 -0.54 5.41 5.18
CA CYS A 106 0.68 4.76 5.64
C CYS A 106 0.79 4.83 7.17
N GLN A 107 1.34 3.79 7.79
CA GLN A 107 1.57 3.71 9.22
C GLN A 107 2.86 2.93 9.52
N ALA A 108 3.60 3.38 10.52
CA ALA A 108 4.76 2.70 11.08
C ALA A 108 4.46 2.28 12.52
N GLU A 109 4.89 1.09 12.94
CA GLU A 109 4.71 0.63 14.34
C GLU A 109 5.76 1.25 15.28
N SER A 110 6.89 1.68 14.73
CA SER A 110 8.01 2.25 15.47
C SER A 110 8.96 3.03 14.55
N TYR A 111 10.04 3.56 15.14
CA TYR A 111 11.10 4.30 14.44
C TYR A 111 12.16 3.41 13.77
N ASN A 112 11.84 2.16 13.43
CA ASN A 112 12.80 1.20 12.85
C ASN A 112 12.98 1.34 11.31
N GLY A 113 12.39 2.37 10.69
CA GLY A 113 12.43 2.58 9.24
C GLY A 113 11.44 1.74 8.44
N SER A 114 10.63 0.89 9.09
CA SER A 114 9.64 0.03 8.42
C SER A 114 8.23 0.59 8.57
N PHE A 115 7.46 0.54 7.49
CA PHE A 115 6.09 1.04 7.47
C PHE A 115 5.25 0.27 6.45
N HIS A 116 3.94 0.24 6.69
CA HIS A 116 2.97 -0.34 5.79
C HIS A 116 2.10 0.77 5.18
N CYS A 117 1.78 0.62 3.91
CA CYS A 117 0.87 1.52 3.20
C CYS A 117 -0.27 0.72 2.59
N SER A 118 -1.46 1.33 2.55
CA SER A 118 -2.66 0.74 1.97
C SER A 118 -3.50 1.79 1.26
N TRP A 119 -4.17 1.39 0.20
CA TRP A 119 -5.07 2.26 -0.57
C TRP A 119 -6.14 1.45 -1.32
N PRO A 120 -7.31 2.03 -1.57
CA PRO A 120 -8.30 1.44 -2.46
C PRO A 120 -7.93 1.70 -3.93
N GLY A 121 -8.41 0.85 -4.83
CA GLY A 121 -8.27 1.03 -6.27
C GLY A 121 -9.13 0.06 -7.09
N PRO A 122 -9.10 0.17 -8.43
CA PRO A 122 -9.85 -0.74 -9.30
C PRO A 122 -9.41 -2.21 -9.10
N PRO A 123 -10.32 -3.18 -9.04
CA PRO A 123 -9.96 -4.59 -8.85
C PRO A 123 -9.10 -5.19 -9.97
N SER A 124 -9.19 -4.66 -11.19
CA SER A 124 -8.35 -5.08 -12.33
C SER A 124 -7.00 -4.37 -12.39
N ALA A 125 -6.73 -3.45 -11.46
CA ALA A 125 -5.46 -2.75 -11.45
C ALA A 125 -4.36 -3.58 -10.78
N VAL A 126 -3.14 -3.43 -11.30
CA VAL A 126 -1.90 -3.90 -10.69
C VAL A 126 -1.08 -2.70 -10.28
N PHE A 127 -0.39 -2.80 -9.14
CA PHE A 127 0.46 -1.73 -8.64
C PHE A 127 1.87 -2.23 -8.35
N ARG A 128 2.83 -1.32 -8.48
CA ARG A 128 4.17 -1.45 -7.91
C ARG A 128 4.50 -0.21 -7.10
N ALA A 129 5.29 -0.41 -6.04
CA ALA A 129 5.71 0.65 -5.13
C ALA A 129 7.23 0.69 -5.02
N ARG A 130 7.81 1.85 -4.82
CA ARG A 130 9.22 1.99 -4.41
C ARG A 130 9.38 3.16 -3.45
N LEU A 131 10.47 3.12 -2.69
CA LEU A 131 10.84 4.15 -1.74
C LEU A 131 12.06 4.91 -2.24
N THR A 132 11.98 6.24 -2.29
CA THR A 132 13.16 7.11 -2.30
C THR A 132 13.43 7.53 -0.86
N ARG A 133 14.66 7.28 -0.40
CA ARG A 133 15.10 7.52 0.97
C ARG A 133 15.49 8.99 1.18
N SER A 134 15.71 9.36 2.44
CA SER A 134 16.11 10.72 2.83
C SER A 134 17.48 11.15 2.30
N ASP A 135 18.36 10.20 1.96
CA ASP A 135 19.65 10.44 1.30
C ASP A 135 19.54 10.56 -0.24
N GLY A 136 18.32 10.46 -0.78
CA GLY A 136 18.03 10.48 -2.21
C GLY A 136 18.24 9.14 -2.92
N SER A 137 18.68 8.09 -2.21
CA SER A 137 18.83 6.77 -2.81
C SER A 137 17.47 6.17 -3.14
N VAL A 138 17.37 5.53 -4.31
CA VAL A 138 16.13 4.95 -4.81
C VAL A 138 16.14 3.45 -4.56
N GLY A 139 15.14 2.96 -3.84
CA GLY A 139 14.91 1.54 -3.61
C GLY A 139 14.40 0.80 -4.85
N PRO A 140 14.48 -0.54 -4.85
CA PRO A 140 13.92 -1.34 -5.93
C PRO A 140 12.39 -1.23 -5.97
N TRP A 141 11.82 -1.59 -7.12
CA TRP A 141 10.38 -1.78 -7.24
C TRP A 141 9.95 -3.03 -6.47
N MET A 142 8.92 -2.86 -5.64
CA MET A 142 8.29 -3.90 -4.85
C MET A 142 6.90 -4.20 -5.40
N PRO A 143 6.49 -5.48 -5.49
CA PRO A 143 5.12 -5.83 -5.83
C PRO A 143 4.17 -5.37 -4.72
N VAL A 144 2.94 -5.04 -5.11
CA VAL A 144 1.86 -4.66 -4.19
C VAL A 144 0.86 -5.81 -4.12
N ALA A 145 0.52 -6.23 -2.91
CA ALA A 145 -0.51 -7.23 -2.72
C ALA A 145 -1.89 -6.60 -2.93
N SER A 146 -2.79 -7.33 -3.60
CA SER A 146 -4.16 -6.90 -3.89
C SER A 146 -5.16 -7.91 -3.34
N ASN A 147 -6.22 -7.40 -2.73
CA ASN A 147 -7.38 -8.17 -2.32
C ASN A 147 -8.66 -7.39 -2.63
N HIS A 148 -9.38 -7.81 -3.67
CA HIS A 148 -10.68 -7.23 -4.07
C HIS A 148 -10.70 -5.69 -4.15
N GLY A 149 -9.69 -5.08 -4.76
CA GLY A 149 -9.59 -3.61 -4.90
C GLY A 149 -9.01 -2.89 -3.68
N GLN A 150 -8.57 -3.62 -2.65
CA GLN A 150 -7.74 -3.10 -1.58
C GLN A 150 -6.28 -3.50 -1.82
N PHE A 151 -5.40 -2.51 -1.91
CA PHE A 151 -3.98 -2.70 -2.14
C PHE A 151 -3.19 -2.42 -0.86
N ASN A 152 -2.14 -3.21 -0.63
CA ASN A 152 -1.22 -2.99 0.47
C ASN A 152 0.22 -3.38 0.12
N THR A 153 1.16 -2.73 0.78
CA THR A 153 2.59 -3.04 0.65
C THR A 153 3.31 -2.63 1.92
N SER A 154 4.41 -3.32 2.21
CA SER A 154 5.32 -2.99 3.32
C SER A 154 6.66 -2.60 2.73
N LEU A 155 7.19 -1.46 3.16
CA LEU A 155 8.49 -0.96 2.77
C LEU A 155 9.34 -0.72 4.01
N ALA A 156 10.65 -0.81 3.82
CA ALA A 156 11.61 -0.54 4.88
C ALA A 156 12.80 0.24 4.33
N ASP A 157 13.26 1.21 5.11
CA ASP A 157 14.58 1.79 4.95
C ASP A 157 15.55 1.15 5.98
N PRO A 158 16.43 0.23 5.54
CA PRO A 158 17.36 -0.44 6.44
C PRO A 158 18.45 0.47 7.01
N LEU A 159 18.61 1.69 6.47
CA LEU A 159 19.59 2.67 6.93
C LEU A 159 18.96 3.75 7.81
N PHE A 160 17.66 3.64 8.10
CA PHE A 160 16.96 4.60 8.93
C PHE A 160 17.58 4.66 10.35
N CYS A 161 17.84 5.86 10.84
CA CYS A 161 18.40 6.09 12.17
C CYS A 161 17.28 6.48 13.15
N PRO A 162 16.89 5.61 14.11
CA PRO A 162 15.81 5.91 15.05
C PRO A 162 16.09 7.11 15.98
N PHE A 163 17.36 7.47 16.15
CA PHE A 163 17.80 8.55 17.05
C PHE A 163 18.02 9.89 16.32
N GLY A 164 18.12 9.86 14.99
CA GLY A 164 18.40 11.05 14.20
C GLY A 164 17.13 11.86 13.93
N GLU A 165 17.26 13.19 13.92
CA GLU A 165 16.19 14.03 13.40
C GLU A 165 16.05 13.83 11.87
N GLU A 166 14.84 13.58 11.40
CA GLU A 166 14.56 13.46 9.98
C GLU A 166 14.60 14.84 9.31
N LEU A 167 15.62 15.08 8.49
CA LEU A 167 15.81 16.35 7.78
C LEU A 167 15.08 16.41 6.43
N HIS A 168 14.87 15.26 5.79
CA HIS A 168 14.20 15.14 4.50
C HIS A 168 13.16 14.03 4.56
N PRO A 169 11.97 14.23 3.97
CA PRO A 169 10.91 13.23 4.00
C PRO A 169 11.27 12.04 3.13
N LEU A 170 10.72 10.88 3.48
CA LEU A 170 10.66 9.73 2.60
C LEU A 170 9.68 10.03 1.45
N GLN A 171 9.96 9.49 0.27
CA GLN A 171 9.07 9.59 -0.88
C GLN A 171 8.63 8.19 -1.32
N LEU A 172 7.36 7.87 -1.09
CA LEU A 172 6.70 6.70 -1.64
C LEU A 172 6.26 7.01 -3.06
N HIS A 173 6.71 6.20 -4.01
CA HIS A 173 6.34 6.30 -5.40
C HIS A 173 5.53 5.07 -5.80
N LEU A 174 4.34 5.30 -6.34
CA LEU A 174 3.38 4.28 -6.74
C LEU A 174 3.13 4.40 -8.24
N GLU A 175 3.19 3.27 -8.94
CA GLU A 175 2.68 3.14 -10.29
C GLU A 175 1.58 2.10 -10.33
N GLY A 176 0.45 2.49 -10.91
CA GLY A 176 -0.71 1.65 -11.13
C GLY A 176 -1.00 1.51 -12.61
N LEU A 177 -1.36 0.31 -13.03
CA LEU A 177 -1.87 0.02 -14.36
C LEU A 177 -3.22 -0.69 -14.20
N SER A 178 -4.25 -0.20 -14.87
CA SER A 178 -5.48 -0.95 -15.11
C SER A 178 -5.53 -1.42 -16.55
N ASP A 179 -6.66 -1.98 -16.96
CA ASP A 179 -6.88 -2.41 -18.35
C ASP A 179 -6.73 -1.25 -19.36
N THR A 180 -6.93 -0.01 -18.92
CA THR A 180 -6.97 1.16 -19.83
C THR A 180 -6.14 2.35 -19.34
N SER A 181 -5.85 2.43 -18.05
CA SER A 181 -5.28 3.63 -17.44
C SER A 181 -3.97 3.38 -16.72
N TYR A 182 -3.09 4.37 -16.81
CA TYR A 182 -1.88 4.49 -16.01
C TYR A 182 -2.07 5.52 -14.91
N LEU A 183 -1.61 5.19 -13.71
CA LEU A 183 -1.52 6.12 -12.60
C LEU A 183 -0.06 6.20 -12.13
N ASN A 184 0.42 7.42 -11.94
CA ASN A 184 1.65 7.69 -11.23
C ASN A 184 1.34 8.59 -10.04
N LEU A 185 1.75 8.20 -8.84
CA LEU A 185 1.51 8.98 -7.63
C LEU A 185 2.76 8.98 -6.76
N SER A 186 3.06 10.13 -6.18
CA SER A 186 4.09 10.27 -5.15
C SER A 186 3.51 10.83 -3.86
N ARG A 187 3.85 10.22 -2.72
CA ARG A 187 3.52 10.70 -1.38
C ARG A 187 4.81 10.97 -0.61
N HIS A 188 4.85 12.09 0.09
CA HIS A 188 5.98 12.50 0.92
C HIS A 188 5.54 12.54 2.37
N PHE A 189 6.32 11.93 3.26
CA PHE A 189 6.04 11.94 4.70
C PHE A 189 7.34 11.71 5.47
N PHE A 190 7.36 12.16 6.72
CA PHE A 190 8.36 11.72 7.68
C PHE A 190 7.87 10.46 8.39
N LEU A 191 8.77 9.55 8.76
CA LEU A 191 8.40 8.35 9.51
C LEU A 191 7.72 8.76 10.82
N ARG A 192 8.26 9.76 11.53
CA ARG A 192 7.71 10.31 12.78
C ARG A 192 6.26 10.78 12.69
N ASP A 193 5.78 11.14 11.50
CA ASP A 193 4.41 11.63 11.31
C ASP A 193 3.40 10.49 11.09
N ILE A 194 3.89 9.28 10.80
CA ILE A 194 3.07 8.09 10.55
C ILE A 194 3.26 7.00 11.62
N VAL A 195 4.08 7.25 12.65
CA VAL A 195 4.25 6.32 13.76
C VAL A 195 2.95 6.21 14.56
N ARG A 196 2.50 4.98 14.74
CA ARG A 196 1.41 4.59 15.62
C ARG A 196 1.80 3.25 16.28
N PRO A 197 2.14 3.26 17.58
CA PRO A 197 2.55 2.06 18.27
C PRO A 197 1.45 0.99 18.30
N ASP A 198 1.86 -0.25 18.50
CA ASP A 198 0.95 -1.31 18.94
C ASP A 198 0.43 -1.05 20.36
N PRO A 199 -0.64 -1.74 20.81
CA PRO A 199 -1.10 -1.64 22.19
C PRO A 199 -0.06 -2.16 23.19
N PRO A 200 -0.02 -1.63 24.42
CA PRO A 200 0.82 -2.20 25.49
C PRO A 200 0.51 -3.68 25.72
N GLN A 201 1.54 -4.42 26.12
CA GLN A 201 1.52 -5.88 26.25
C GLN A 201 1.68 -6.29 27.72
N GLU A 202 1.51 -7.59 28.01
CA GLU A 202 1.79 -8.17 29.33
C GLU A 202 1.09 -7.47 30.52
N LEU A 203 -0.17 -7.06 30.35
CA LEU A 203 -0.96 -6.49 31.45
C LEU A 203 -1.10 -7.52 32.58
N THR A 204 -0.55 -7.20 33.74
CA THR A 204 -0.58 -8.06 34.93
C THR A 204 -1.00 -7.29 36.17
N LEU A 205 -1.69 -8.00 37.07
CA LEU A 205 -2.03 -7.47 38.38
C LEU A 205 -1.07 -8.03 39.42
N GLN A 206 -0.48 -7.14 40.20
CA GLN A 206 0.48 -7.47 41.24
C GLN A 206 -0.03 -6.94 42.57
N GLN A 207 -0.21 -7.84 43.54
CA GLN A 207 -0.55 -7.44 44.91
C GLN A 207 0.72 -6.97 45.62
N ARG A 208 0.77 -5.68 46.01
CA ARG A 208 1.87 -5.10 46.77
C ARG A 208 1.33 -4.56 48.11
N GLY A 209 1.41 -5.38 49.15
CA GLY A 209 0.78 -5.09 50.44
C GLY A 209 -0.75 -5.14 50.32
N GLU A 210 -1.45 -4.09 50.76
CA GLU A 210 -2.91 -3.98 50.63
C GLU A 210 -3.35 -3.40 49.27
N GLN A 211 -2.42 -2.91 48.45
CA GLN A 211 -2.73 -2.24 47.20
C GLN A 211 -2.47 -3.14 45.98
N LEU A 212 -3.44 -3.18 45.07
CA LEU A 212 -3.30 -3.84 43.79
C LEU A 212 -2.64 -2.87 42.80
N HIS A 213 -1.58 -3.32 42.14
CA HIS A 213 -0.89 -2.59 41.09
C HIS A 213 -1.16 -3.23 39.73
N LEU A 214 -1.39 -2.39 38.73
CA LEU A 214 -1.39 -2.78 37.33
C LEU A 214 0.02 -2.55 36.80
N ALA A 215 0.60 -3.54 36.15
CA ALA A 215 1.86 -3.43 35.42
C ALA A 215 1.65 -3.83 33.95
N TRP A 216 2.42 -3.25 33.04
CA TRP A 216 2.40 -3.56 31.61
C TRP A 216 3.80 -3.43 31.01
N ALA A 217 4.01 -4.07 29.86
CA ALA A 217 5.17 -3.85 29.02
C ALA A 217 4.81 -2.90 27.86
N PRO A 218 5.76 -2.08 27.37
CA PRO A 218 5.60 -1.43 26.08
C PRO A 218 5.48 -2.49 24.97
N PRO A 219 4.94 -2.12 23.80
CA PRO A 219 4.83 -3.06 22.70
C PRO A 219 6.21 -3.56 22.27
N ALA A 220 6.34 -4.86 21.95
CA ALA A 220 7.62 -5.44 21.53
C ALA A 220 8.21 -4.79 20.27
N SER A 221 7.38 -4.19 19.42
CA SER A 221 7.77 -3.43 18.23
C SER A 221 8.40 -2.07 18.55
N TRP A 222 8.20 -1.55 19.77
CA TRP A 222 8.65 -0.21 20.19
C TRP A 222 10.16 -0.18 20.48
N PRO A 223 10.90 0.88 20.07
CA PRO A 223 12.35 0.87 20.11
C PRO A 223 12.91 1.10 21.52
N LEU A 224 14.14 0.62 21.73
CA LEU A 224 14.93 0.80 22.95
C LEU A 224 16.04 1.84 22.74
N PRO A 225 16.52 2.53 23.80
CA PRO A 225 16.12 2.38 25.20
C PRO A 225 14.83 3.15 25.53
N LYS A 226 14.08 2.64 26.52
CA LYS A 226 12.83 3.23 27.03
C LYS A 226 13.00 4.65 27.60
N SER A 227 14.21 4.97 28.06
CA SER A 227 14.57 6.32 28.52
C SER A 227 14.62 7.35 27.40
N TYR A 228 14.80 6.92 26.15
CA TYR A 228 14.81 7.78 24.98
C TYR A 228 13.45 7.73 24.27
N PHE A 229 12.95 6.52 23.97
CA PHE A 229 11.64 6.31 23.35
C PHE A 229 10.55 6.14 24.41
N ALA A 230 10.38 7.15 25.26
CA ALA A 230 9.34 7.14 26.29
C ALA A 230 7.94 7.15 25.65
N LEU A 231 7.02 6.36 26.20
CA LEU A 231 5.62 6.34 25.78
C LEU A 231 4.75 7.10 26.77
N LEU A 232 3.71 7.76 26.24
CA LEU A 232 2.57 8.23 27.01
C LEU A 232 1.50 7.14 26.98
N TYR A 233 1.11 6.65 28.15
CA TYR A 233 0.05 5.69 28.34
C TYR A 233 -1.26 6.38 28.70
N HIS A 234 -2.37 5.90 28.12
CA HIS A 234 -3.74 6.28 28.45
C HIS A 234 -4.48 5.06 28.97
N LEU A 235 -4.83 5.10 30.25
CA LEU A 235 -5.58 4.06 30.92
C LEU A 235 -7.02 4.51 31.02
N GLN A 236 -7.94 3.61 30.68
CA GLN A 236 -9.36 3.80 30.90
C GLN A 236 -9.86 2.72 31.85
N TYR A 237 -10.31 3.15 33.02
CA TYR A 237 -10.96 2.31 34.02
C TYR A 237 -12.47 2.43 33.88
N GLU A 238 -13.17 1.33 34.08
CA GLU A 238 -14.62 1.31 34.30
C GLU A 238 -14.88 0.88 35.74
N LEU A 239 -15.54 1.74 36.51
CA LEU A 239 -15.94 1.47 37.88
C LEU A 239 -17.17 0.54 37.94
N HIS A 240 -17.44 -0.06 39.09
CA HIS A 240 -18.61 -0.95 39.28
C HIS A 240 -19.96 -0.26 39.04
N ASN A 241 -20.02 1.07 39.18
CA ASN A 241 -21.20 1.87 38.91
C ASN A 241 -21.32 2.29 37.42
N GLY A 242 -20.43 1.80 36.54
CA GLY A 242 -20.37 2.15 35.12
C GLY A 242 -19.66 3.46 34.79
N THR A 243 -19.18 4.21 35.79
CA THR A 243 -18.42 5.45 35.55
C THR A 243 -17.07 5.12 34.92
N GLN A 244 -16.68 5.88 33.91
CA GLN A 244 -15.36 5.77 33.30
C GLN A 244 -14.41 6.80 33.89
N VAL A 245 -13.19 6.36 34.22
CA VAL A 245 -12.11 7.21 34.75
C VAL A 245 -10.90 7.03 33.86
N GLU A 246 -10.30 8.14 33.45
CA GLU A 246 -9.13 8.14 32.57
C GLU A 246 -7.89 8.62 33.32
N GLN A 247 -6.76 8.00 33.05
CA GLN A 247 -5.47 8.33 33.64
C GLN A 247 -4.39 8.33 32.57
N PHE A 248 -3.46 9.30 32.65
CA PHE A 248 -2.34 9.45 31.72
C PHE A 248 -1.02 9.38 32.46
N MET A 249 -0.04 8.66 31.91
CA MET A 249 1.29 8.50 32.52
C MET A 249 2.37 8.40 31.46
N GLU A 250 3.46 9.13 31.64
CA GLU A 250 4.60 9.11 30.73
C GLU A 250 5.76 8.31 31.33
N GLY A 251 6.31 7.37 30.55
CA GLY A 251 7.49 6.59 30.93
C GLY A 251 7.31 5.62 32.11
N ALA A 252 6.09 5.48 32.64
CA ALA A 252 5.76 4.55 33.71
C ALA A 252 5.20 3.23 33.14
N GLU A 253 5.57 2.12 33.78
CA GLU A 253 5.15 0.75 33.41
C GLU A 253 4.36 0.06 34.52
N GLU A 254 4.08 0.79 35.60
CA GLU A 254 3.20 0.35 36.69
C GLU A 254 2.41 1.53 37.27
N THR A 255 1.20 1.28 37.76
CA THR A 255 0.41 2.21 38.56
C THR A 255 -0.42 1.46 39.59
N PRO A 256 -0.72 2.06 40.75
CA PRO A 256 -1.78 1.55 41.59
C PRO A 256 -3.12 1.52 40.84
N VAL A 257 -3.91 0.47 41.05
CA VAL A 257 -5.22 0.31 40.44
C VAL A 257 -6.20 1.33 41.02
N GLN A 258 -7.02 1.93 40.16
CA GLN A 258 -8.09 2.84 40.57
C GLN A 258 -9.08 2.15 41.52
N ALA A 259 -9.31 2.75 42.69
CA ALA A 259 -10.21 2.20 43.69
C ALA A 259 -11.64 2.02 43.14
N GLY A 260 -12.22 0.84 43.37
CA GLY A 260 -13.56 0.51 42.88
C GLY A 260 -13.65 0.24 41.37
N ALA A 261 -12.52 0.13 40.67
CA ALA A 261 -12.49 -0.28 39.27
C ALA A 261 -12.89 -1.75 39.11
N ARG A 262 -13.72 -2.01 38.10
CA ARG A 262 -14.18 -3.34 37.68
C ARG A 262 -13.25 -3.90 36.59
N ARG A 263 -12.89 -3.07 35.62
CA ARG A 263 -12.02 -3.44 34.50
C ARG A 263 -11.20 -2.25 34.01
N VAL A 264 -10.10 -2.54 33.32
CA VAL A 264 -9.19 -1.54 32.74
C VAL A 264 -8.82 -1.92 31.32
N ARG A 265 -8.57 -0.93 30.48
CA ARG A 265 -7.86 -1.08 29.20
C ARG A 265 -6.84 0.04 29.05
N ILE A 266 -5.81 -0.20 28.25
CA ILE A 266 -4.69 0.72 28.07
C ILE A 266 -4.38 0.92 26.59
N SER A 267 -3.97 2.14 26.25
CA SER A 267 -3.44 2.54 24.95
C SER A 267 -2.14 3.33 25.17
N CYS A 268 -1.29 3.44 24.16
CA CYS A 268 -0.08 4.25 24.24
C CYS A 268 0.16 5.07 22.97
N ARG A 269 0.97 6.11 23.08
CA ARG A 269 1.48 6.90 21.95
C ARG A 269 2.87 7.45 22.26
N ASP A 270 3.54 7.92 21.22
CA ASP A 270 4.67 8.83 21.40
C ASP A 270 4.17 10.18 21.96
N PRO A 271 4.73 10.70 23.06
CA PRO A 271 4.35 11.98 23.63
C PRO A 271 4.74 13.21 22.78
N TYR A 272 5.70 13.08 21.86
CA TYR A 272 6.36 14.19 21.16
C TYR A 272 6.05 14.28 19.66
N THR A 273 5.38 13.29 19.09
CA THR A 273 5.02 13.25 17.66
C THR A 273 3.50 13.22 17.43
N PRO A 274 3.01 13.46 16.20
CA PRO A 274 1.57 13.59 15.92
C PRO A 274 0.72 12.37 16.35
N PRO A 275 -0.60 12.56 16.50
CA PRO A 275 -1.38 12.11 17.67
C PRO A 275 -1.92 10.68 17.63
N ALA A 276 -1.32 9.75 16.88
CA ALA A 276 -1.92 8.43 16.69
C ALA A 276 -1.75 7.53 17.93
N TRP A 277 -2.79 7.47 18.77
CA TRP A 277 -2.91 6.46 19.82
C TRP A 277 -2.93 5.05 19.21
N SER A 278 -2.25 4.13 19.88
CA SER A 278 -2.39 2.70 19.61
C SER A 278 -3.87 2.29 19.71
N PRO A 279 -4.28 1.20 19.06
CA PRO A 279 -5.52 0.54 19.45
C PRO A 279 -5.55 0.29 20.96
N TRP A 280 -6.75 0.25 21.52
CA TRP A 280 -6.93 -0.14 22.91
C TRP A 280 -6.56 -1.61 23.09
N SER A 281 -5.94 -1.95 24.22
CA SER A 281 -5.89 -3.33 24.69
C SER A 281 -7.31 -3.88 24.88
N ALA A 282 -7.42 -5.21 24.94
CA ALA A 282 -8.63 -5.82 25.46
C ALA A 282 -8.90 -5.33 26.89
N TRP A 283 -10.18 -5.33 27.28
CA TRP A 283 -10.55 -5.09 28.66
C TRP A 283 -10.02 -6.20 29.55
N MET A 284 -9.32 -5.83 30.62
CA MET A 284 -8.86 -6.70 31.68
C MET A 284 -9.75 -6.51 32.91
N ASP A 285 -10.39 -7.58 33.38
CA ASP A 285 -11.15 -7.56 34.62
C ASP A 285 -10.21 -7.49 35.82
N LEU A 286 -10.56 -6.65 36.79
CA LEU A 286 -9.78 -6.36 38.00
C LEU A 286 -10.27 -7.15 39.21
N SER A 287 -11.06 -8.20 38.99
CA SER A 287 -11.48 -9.13 40.05
C SER A 287 -10.23 -9.75 40.68
N ALA A 288 -10.13 -9.70 42.00
CA ALA A 288 -9.02 -10.27 42.75
C ALA A 288 -8.71 -11.70 42.27
N PRO A 289 -7.43 -12.07 42.09
CA PRO A 289 -7.08 -13.46 41.87
C PRO A 289 -7.64 -14.30 43.03
N GLN A 290 -8.31 -15.40 42.70
CA GLN A 290 -8.76 -16.40 43.67
C GLN A 290 -7.58 -16.98 44.45
#